data_AF-A0AAN4ZLZ9-F1
#
_entry.id   AF-A0AAN4ZLZ9-F1
#
_cell.length_a   1.000
_cell.length_b   1.000
_cell.length_c   1.000
_cell.angle_alpha   90.00
_cell.angle_beta   90.00
_cell.angle_gamma   90.00
#
_symmetry.space_group_name_H-M   'P 1'
#
loop_
_entity.id
_entity.type
_entity.pdbx_description
1 polymer ?
#
loop_
_entity_poly.entity_id
_entity_poly.type
_entity_poly.pdbx_seq_one_letter_code
_entity_poly.pdbx_strand_id
1 'polypeptide(L)'
;VHNTLKEIPVNGQTMIFKGVLSHASEYFVINLMDRHRGIALHFVWYRKKHYEVVCSSMRNGQPWGPGDKKPNPLRLGEEFDIRIRAFPDRFQIFVNMKPIYIYKARL
;
A
#
# COMPACT_ATOMS: atom_id res chain seq x y z
N VAL A 1 -9.90 6.61 -9.61
CA VAL A 1 -10.03 5.32 -10.32
C VAL A 1 -9.99 4.21 -9.29
N HIS A 2 -11.07 3.45 -9.13
CA HIS A 2 -11.09 2.25 -8.27
C HIS A 2 -10.87 1.04 -9.17
N ASN A 3 -9.70 0.40 -9.08
CA ASN A 3 -9.44 -0.85 -9.77
C ASN A 3 -9.61 -1.99 -8.77
N THR A 4 -10.56 -2.88 -9.01
CA THR A 4 -10.80 -4.06 -8.18
C THR A 4 -10.09 -5.25 -8.80
N LEU A 5 -9.13 -5.83 -8.08
CA LEU A 5 -8.62 -7.16 -8.42
C LEU A 5 -9.72 -8.19 -8.12
N LYS A 6 -10.08 -9.00 -9.11
CA LYS A 6 -11.16 -10.01 -9.00
C LYS A 6 -10.71 -11.30 -8.30
N GLU A 7 -9.41 -11.45 -8.05
CA GLU A 7 -8.80 -12.67 -7.52
C GLU A 7 -7.88 -12.35 -6.34
N ILE A 8 -7.74 -13.35 -5.45
CA ILE A 8 -6.90 -13.23 -4.26
C ILE A 8 -5.49 -13.62 -4.64
N PRO A 9 -4.49 -12.81 -4.27
CA PRO A 9 -3.12 -13.11 -4.62
C PRO A 9 -2.69 -14.49 -4.14
N VAL A 10 -2.13 -15.31 -5.03
CA VAL A 10 -1.47 -16.56 -4.63
C VAL A 10 -0.18 -16.26 -3.87
N ASN A 11 0.30 -17.21 -3.06
CA ASN A 11 1.52 -17.03 -2.28
C ASN A 11 2.70 -16.63 -3.18
N GLY A 12 3.32 -15.48 -2.86
CA GLY A 12 4.43 -14.91 -3.61
C GLY A 12 4.04 -14.07 -4.81
N GLN A 13 2.75 -13.92 -5.13
CA GLN A 13 2.27 -13.05 -6.22
C GLN A 13 2.56 -11.59 -5.91
N THR A 14 2.94 -10.84 -6.95
CA THR A 14 3.29 -9.42 -6.84
C THR A 14 2.32 -8.57 -7.64
N MET A 15 1.71 -7.61 -6.96
CA MET A 15 0.93 -6.54 -7.59
C MET A 15 1.86 -5.37 -7.85
N ILE A 16 1.80 -4.81 -9.06
CA ILE A 16 2.67 -3.72 -9.51
C ILE A 16 1.79 -2.52 -9.85
N PHE A 17 2.09 -1.38 -9.24
CA PHE A 17 1.42 -0.10 -9.44
C PHE A 17 2.45 0.89 -9.96
N LYS A 18 2.22 1.40 -11.17
CA LYS A 18 3.08 2.38 -11.83
C LYS A 18 2.29 3.64 -12.20
N GLY A 19 2.97 4.76 -12.20
CA GLY A 19 2.39 6.04 -12.60
C GLY A 19 3.35 7.19 -12.36
N VAL A 20 2.86 8.41 -12.51
CA VAL A 20 3.59 9.64 -12.18
C VAL A 20 2.92 10.27 -10.97
N LEU A 21 3.70 10.62 -9.95
CA LEU A 21 3.18 11.30 -8.77
C LEU A 21 3.11 12.81 -9.06
N SER A 22 1.96 13.32 -9.52
CA SER A 22 1.80 14.72 -9.91
C SER A 22 2.19 15.71 -8.80
N HIS A 23 2.70 16.90 -9.17
CA HIS A 23 2.98 18.01 -8.25
C HIS A 23 1.74 18.51 -7.48
N ALA A 24 0.54 18.26 -8.01
CA ALA A 24 -0.73 18.59 -7.37
C ALA A 24 -1.24 17.47 -6.43
N SER A 25 -0.55 16.33 -6.33
CA SER A 25 -0.99 15.21 -5.51
C SER A 25 -0.83 15.53 -4.01
N GLU A 26 -1.95 15.49 -3.28
CA GLU A 26 -1.96 15.63 -1.82
C GLU A 26 -1.83 14.28 -1.11
N TYR A 27 -2.41 13.22 -1.68
CA TYR A 27 -2.29 11.85 -1.19
C TYR A 27 -2.67 10.85 -2.29
N PHE A 28 -2.29 9.59 -2.10
CA PHE A 28 -2.88 8.46 -2.83
C PHE A 28 -2.95 7.24 -1.92
N VAL A 29 -3.85 6.31 -2.25
CA VAL A 29 -4.12 5.11 -1.47
C VAL A 29 -4.09 3.88 -2.37
N ILE A 30 -3.44 2.83 -1.90
CA ILE A 30 -3.58 1.47 -2.41
C ILE A 30 -4.21 0.63 -1.29
N ASN A 31 -5.40 0.12 -1.54
CA ASN A 31 -6.10 -0.78 -0.63
C ASN A 31 -6.11 -2.19 -1.21
N LEU A 32 -5.69 -3.17 -0.40
CA LEU A 32 -5.93 -4.58 -0.67
C LEU A 32 -7.06 -5.04 0.23
N MET A 33 -8.19 -5.39 -0.38
CA MET A 33 -9.39 -5.87 0.31
C MET A 33 -9.28 -7.35 0.63
N ASP A 34 -9.81 -7.78 1.77
CA ASP A 34 -10.01 -9.19 2.08
C ASP A 34 -11.39 -9.70 1.59
N ARG A 35 -11.65 -11.00 1.77
CA ARG A 35 -12.94 -11.64 1.41
C ARG A 35 -14.13 -11.16 2.23
N HIS A 36 -13.89 -10.57 3.40
CA HIS A 36 -14.86 -10.20 4.41
C HIS A 36 -15.07 -8.68 4.50
N ARG A 37 -14.80 -7.96 3.39
CA ARG A 37 -14.92 -6.50 3.28
C ARG A 37 -13.98 -5.71 4.23
N GLY A 38 -12.98 -6.38 4.79
CA GLY A 38 -11.86 -5.74 5.46
C GLY A 38 -10.82 -5.24 4.47
N ILE A 39 -9.92 -4.39 4.96
CA ILE A 39 -8.75 -3.89 4.26
C ILE A 39 -7.54 -4.57 4.90
N ALA A 40 -7.01 -5.61 4.25
CA ALA A 40 -5.85 -6.37 4.69
C ALA A 40 -4.56 -5.52 4.67
N LEU A 41 -4.47 -4.61 3.70
CA LEU A 41 -3.41 -3.59 3.62
C LEU A 41 -3.99 -2.27 3.11
N HIS A 42 -3.88 -1.25 3.94
CA HIS A 42 -4.06 0.14 3.57
C HIS A 42 -2.68 0.78 3.46
N PHE A 43 -2.19 0.96 2.24
CA PHE A 43 -0.97 1.70 1.95
C PHE A 43 -1.36 3.10 1.51
N VAL A 44 -0.94 4.11 2.27
CA VAL A 44 -1.24 5.51 1.95
C VAL A 44 0.01 6.36 2.01
N TRP A 45 0.18 7.19 0.99
CA TRP A 45 1.18 8.24 0.96
C TRP A 45 0.49 9.59 1.13
N TYR A 46 1.06 10.46 1.98
CA TYR A 46 0.55 11.82 2.21
C TYR A 46 1.65 12.86 2.00
N ARG A 47 1.37 13.91 1.23
CA ARG A 47 2.30 15.02 1.01
C ARG A 47 2.68 15.73 2.32
N LYS A 48 1.68 16.03 3.15
CA LYS A 48 1.86 16.84 4.38
C LYS A 48 2.56 16.13 5.54
N LYS A 49 2.81 14.82 5.45
CA LYS A 49 3.47 14.03 6.52
C LYS A 49 4.89 13.64 6.12
N HIS A 50 5.71 14.65 5.81
CA HIS A 50 7.14 14.47 5.51
C HIS A 50 7.43 13.40 4.44
N TYR A 51 6.56 13.27 3.45
CA TYR A 51 6.70 12.26 2.39
C TYR A 51 6.78 10.83 2.94
N GLU A 52 6.11 10.51 4.04
CA GLU A 52 6.02 9.14 4.60
C GLU A 52 4.89 8.33 3.95
N VAL A 53 5.02 7.00 4.01
CA VAL A 53 3.90 6.07 3.79
C VAL A 53 3.42 5.52 5.11
N VAL A 54 2.11 5.31 5.24
CA VAL A 54 1.49 4.65 6.37
C VAL A 54 0.87 3.34 5.90
N CYS A 55 1.17 2.26 6.61
CA CYS A 55 0.55 0.95 6.40
C CYS A 55 -0.37 0.62 7.58
N SER A 56 -1.63 0.27 7.31
CA SER A 56 -2.59 -0.17 8.33
C SER A 56 -3.53 -1.24 7.78
N SER A 57 -4.49 -1.66 8.57
CA SER A 57 -5.57 -2.58 8.21
C SER A 57 -6.87 -2.17 8.91
N MET A 58 -8.01 -2.55 8.34
CA MET A 58 -9.33 -2.30 8.91
C MET A 58 -10.20 -3.54 8.79
N ARG A 59 -10.78 -4.01 9.90
CA ARG A 59 -11.67 -5.18 9.89
C ARG A 59 -13.11 -4.75 9.65
N ASN A 60 -13.63 -4.97 8.44
CA ASN A 60 -15.05 -4.77 8.09
C ASN A 60 -15.69 -3.48 8.67
N GLY A 61 -15.09 -2.31 8.39
CA GLY A 61 -15.61 -1.01 8.85
C GLY A 61 -15.41 -0.70 10.34
N GLN A 62 -14.74 -1.57 11.11
CA GLN A 62 -14.29 -1.25 12.47
C GLN A 62 -13.25 -0.12 12.47
N PRO A 63 -12.95 0.49 13.63
CA PRO A 63 -11.86 1.46 13.73
C PRO A 63 -10.55 0.93 13.15
N TRP A 64 -9.80 1.84 12.52
CA TRP A 64 -8.49 1.53 11.94
C TRP A 64 -7.54 0.92 12.97
N GLY A 65 -6.78 -0.10 12.54
CA GLY A 65 -5.64 -0.59 13.31
C GLY A 65 -4.49 0.43 13.37
N PRO A 66 -3.45 0.14 14.16
CA PRO A 66 -2.27 1.00 14.26
C PRO A 66 -1.65 1.30 12.88
N GLY A 67 -1.28 2.55 12.62
CA GLY A 67 -0.62 2.95 11.38
C GLY A 67 0.90 2.91 11.48
N ASP A 68 1.52 2.00 10.74
CA ASP A 68 2.99 1.87 10.68
C ASP A 68 3.55 2.88 9.69
N LYS A 69 4.28 3.88 10.17
CA LYS A 69 4.93 4.90 9.34
C LYS A 69 6.27 4.40 8.82
N LYS A 70 6.54 4.62 7.53
CA LYS A 70 7.82 4.27 6.90
C LYS A 70 8.29 5.37 5.93
N PRO A 71 9.62 5.61 5.87
CA PRO A 71 10.18 6.45 4.83
C PRO A 71 10.02 5.77 3.46
N ASN A 72 9.95 6.56 2.40
CA ASN A 72 9.90 6.06 1.02
C ASN A 72 10.62 7.03 0.07
N PRO A 73 11.01 6.56 -1.13
CA PRO A 73 11.75 7.36 -2.10
C PRO A 73 10.83 8.15 -3.08
N LEU A 74 9.52 8.25 -2.86
CA LEU A 74 8.63 8.92 -3.81
C LEU A 74 8.87 10.42 -3.86
N ARG A 75 8.79 10.98 -5.07
CA ARG A 75 8.95 12.40 -5.34
C ARG A 75 7.83 12.91 -6.23
N LEU A 76 7.42 14.15 -5.98
CA LEU A 76 6.47 14.85 -6.82
C LEU A 76 7.12 15.12 -8.19
N GLY A 77 6.35 14.97 -9.26
CA GLY A 77 6.82 15.09 -10.65
C GLY A 77 7.48 13.84 -11.22
N GLU A 78 7.80 12.84 -10.41
CA GLU A 78 8.55 11.66 -10.84
C GLU A 78 7.64 10.45 -11.08
N GLU A 79 8.13 9.54 -11.91
CA GLU A 79 7.55 8.20 -12.05
C GLU A 79 7.76 7.39 -10.77
N PHE A 80 6.80 6.52 -10.46
CA PHE A 80 6.90 5.55 -9.38
C PHE A 80 6.64 4.12 -9.85
N ASP A 81 7.29 3.18 -9.17
CA ASP A 81 7.06 1.73 -9.26
C ASP A 81 6.86 1.19 -7.84
N ILE A 82 5.61 0.93 -7.47
CA ILE A 82 5.26 0.32 -6.18
C ILE A 82 4.94 -1.15 -6.43
N ARG A 83 5.61 -2.04 -5.69
CA ARG A 83 5.36 -3.48 -5.74
C ARG A 83 4.97 -3.99 -4.38
N ILE A 84 3.85 -4.70 -4.33
CA ILE A 84 3.36 -5.35 -3.12
C ILE A 84 3.31 -6.84 -3.40
N ARG A 85 4.23 -7.58 -2.77
CA ARG A 85 4.29 -9.03 -2.84
C ARG A 85 3.54 -9.64 -1.67
N ALA A 86 2.53 -10.44 -1.96
CA ALA A 86 1.66 -11.05 -0.97
C ALA A 86 2.18 -12.42 -0.53
N PHE A 87 2.12 -12.68 0.77
CA PHE A 87 2.35 -13.97 1.42
C PHE A 87 1.20 -14.22 2.42
N PRO A 88 1.01 -15.46 2.91
CA PRO A 88 -0.05 -15.76 3.87
C PRO A 88 -0.01 -14.93 5.16
N ASP A 89 1.17 -14.51 5.60
CA ASP A 89 1.40 -13.85 6.89
C ASP A 89 1.88 -12.39 6.78
N ARG A 90 2.18 -11.91 5.56
CA ARG A 90 2.82 -10.61 5.35
C ARG A 90 2.67 -10.06 3.93
N PHE A 91 2.94 -8.78 3.80
CA PHE A 91 3.14 -8.08 2.55
C PHE A 91 4.56 -7.51 2.51
N GLN A 92 5.33 -7.84 1.48
CA GLN A 92 6.61 -7.18 1.21
C GLN A 92 6.38 -6.02 0.26
N ILE A 93 6.82 -4.83 0.65
CA ILE A 93 6.54 -3.57 -0.05
C ILE A 93 7.84 -2.99 -0.57
N PHE A 94 7.87 -2.75 -1.87
CA PHE A 94 8.95 -2.10 -2.59
C PHE A 94 8.44 -0.81 -3.22
N VAL A 95 9.29 0.21 -3.23
CA VAL A 95 9.05 1.47 -3.94
C VAL A 95 10.31 1.82 -4.71
N ASN A 96 10.16 2.03 -6.02
CA ASN A 96 11.26 2.24 -6.96
C ASN A 96 12.35 1.17 -6.79
N MET A 97 11.94 -0.10 -6.81
CA MET A 97 12.77 -1.30 -6.61
C MET A 97 13.42 -1.45 -5.22
N LYS A 98 13.32 -0.46 -4.33
CA LYS A 98 13.88 -0.52 -2.98
C LYS A 98 12.90 -1.15 -2.00
N PRO A 99 13.28 -2.16 -1.21
CA PRO A 99 12.44 -2.65 -0.13
C PRO A 99 12.31 -1.56 0.93
N ILE A 100 11.08 -1.20 1.29
CA ILE A 100 10.81 -0.20 2.33
C ILE A 100 10.14 -0.79 3.55
N TYR A 101 9.40 -1.89 3.40
CA TYR A 101 8.71 -2.48 4.53
C TYR A 101 8.30 -3.94 4.32
N ILE A 102 8.25 -4.69 5.42
CA ILE A 102 7.56 -5.97 5.53
C ILE A 102 6.42 -5.76 6.53
N TYR A 103 5.20 -5.59 6.02
CA TYR A 103 4.01 -5.42 6.84
C TYR A 103 3.46 -6.80 7.22
N LYS A 104 3.39 -7.11 8.51
CA LYS A 104 2.74 -8.33 9.00
C LYS A 104 1.23 -8.22 8.77
N ALA A 105 0.63 -9.19 8.09
CA ALA A 105 -0.81 -9.24 7.88
C ALA A 105 -1.53 -9.36 9.22
N ARG A 106 -2.65 -8.64 9.36
CA ARG A 106 -3.42 -8.53 10.63
C ARG A 106 -4.87 -8.97 10.51
N LEU A 107 -5.31 -9.34 9.29
CA LEU A 107 -6.64 -9.85 8.97
C LEU A 107 -6.50 -11.25 8.38
#